data_AF-A0A0G1D6K4-F1
#
_entry.id   AF-A0A0G1D6K4-F1
#
_cell.length_a   1.000
_cell.length_b   1.000
_cell.length_c   1.000
_cell.angle_alpha   90.00
_cell.angle_beta   90.00
_cell.angle_gamma   90.00
#
_symmetry.space_group_name_H-M   'P 1'
#
loop_
_entity.id
_entity.type
_entity.pdbx_description
1 polymer ?
#
loop_
_entity_poly.entity_id
_entity_poly.type
_entity_poly.pdbx_seq_one_letter_code
_entity_poly.pdbx_strand_id
1 'polypeptide(L)'
;MARKLFHGFTLIELLVVISIISLLSAIGVASLNSTRKKARYTAVAAELKQFETALNLLSDDRGGCWPREGATTCGGYVENNPTITTLIADGSFGLKQYVSAPPSWPFDSNVWKYDNDGDTAPTPCASFGTSGVNAFIESTDIEHYKQLNTLLDGDTDPTTDTARACGKIKFSTTTTPGMILYTISATAN
;
A
#
# COMPACT_ATOMS: atom_id res chain seq x y z
N MET A 1 -16.60 -11.39 70.77
CA MET A 1 -15.72 -11.30 69.59
C MET A 1 -16.40 -11.98 68.42
N ALA A 2 -16.91 -11.22 67.45
CA ALA A 2 -17.54 -11.79 66.25
C ALA A 2 -16.44 -12.26 65.28
N ARG A 3 -16.39 -13.55 65.00
CA ARG A 3 -15.39 -14.18 64.12
C ARG A 3 -15.84 -13.98 62.67
N LYS A 4 -15.12 -13.17 61.89
CA LYS A 4 -15.33 -13.06 60.44
C LYS A 4 -15.11 -14.43 59.80
N LEU A 5 -16.18 -15.02 59.26
CA LEU A 5 -16.10 -16.18 58.38
C LEU A 5 -15.51 -15.72 57.05
N PHE A 6 -14.24 -16.03 56.80
CA PHE A 6 -13.65 -15.88 55.47
C PHE A 6 -14.30 -16.93 54.56
N HIS A 7 -15.14 -16.47 53.65
CA HIS A 7 -15.71 -17.28 52.60
C HIS A 7 -14.60 -17.50 51.56
N GLY A 8 -14.04 -18.71 51.53
CA GLY A 8 -13.03 -19.11 50.55
C GLY A 8 -13.69 -19.45 49.21
N PHE A 9 -13.01 -19.11 48.11
CA PHE A 9 -13.40 -19.55 46.77
C PHE A 9 -13.32 -21.07 46.66
N THR A 10 -14.30 -21.69 46.00
CA THR A 10 -14.27 -23.11 45.69
C THR A 10 -13.39 -23.40 44.48
N LEU A 11 -12.80 -24.60 44.43
CA LEU A 11 -12.01 -25.06 43.27
C LEU A 11 -12.81 -25.00 41.96
N ILE A 12 -14.11 -25.30 42.02
CA ILE A 12 -14.98 -25.28 40.85
C ILE A 12 -15.25 -23.86 40.36
N GLU A 13 -15.42 -22.89 41.25
CA GLU A 13 -15.58 -21.48 40.87
C GLU A 13 -14.33 -20.97 40.14
N LEU A 14 -13.14 -21.29 40.64
CA LEU A 14 -11.90 -20.86 39.99
C LEU A 14 -11.70 -21.58 38.63
N LEU A 15 -12.08 -22.86 38.54
CA LEU A 15 -11.99 -23.65 37.31
C LEU A 15 -12.94 -23.13 36.21
N VAL A 16 -14.16 -22.75 36.58
CA VAL A 16 -15.14 -22.18 35.63
C VAL A 16 -14.69 -20.82 35.13
N VAL A 17 -14.09 -19.99 35.98
CA VAL A 17 -13.61 -18.66 35.56
C VAL A 17 -12.49 -18.78 34.54
N ILE A 18 -11.48 -19.62 34.79
CA ILE A 18 -10.37 -19.77 33.84
C ILE A 18 -10.81 -20.41 32.52
N SER A 19 -11.83 -21.29 32.55
CA SER A 19 -12.36 -21.92 31.34
C SER A 19 -13.18 -20.94 30.49
N ILE A 20 -13.93 -20.03 31.11
CA ILE A 20 -14.64 -18.96 30.38
C ILE A 20 -13.65 -17.95 29.81
N ILE A 21 -12.64 -17.53 30.59
CA ILE A 21 -11.62 -16.57 30.13
C ILE A 21 -10.83 -17.16 28.96
N SER A 22 -10.46 -18.44 29.00
CA SER A 22 -9.70 -19.07 27.91
C SER A 22 -10.51 -19.16 26.61
N LEU A 23 -11.80 -19.49 26.70
CA LEU A 23 -12.70 -19.52 25.56
C LEU A 23 -12.87 -18.13 24.92
N LEU A 24 -13.16 -17.11 25.74
CA LEU A 24 -13.34 -15.74 25.24
C LEU A 24 -12.05 -15.17 24.66
N SER A 25 -10.90 -15.47 25.28
CA SER A 25 -9.60 -15.01 24.81
C SER A 25 -9.23 -15.61 23.45
N ALA A 26 -9.55 -16.89 23.22
CA ALA A 26 -9.27 -17.55 21.95
C ALA A 26 -10.01 -16.89 20.77
N ILE A 27 -11.30 -16.57 20.96
CA ILE A 27 -12.12 -15.89 19.94
C ILE A 27 -11.62 -14.45 19.72
N GLY A 28 -11.25 -13.76 20.79
CA GLY A 28 -10.72 -12.39 20.73
C GLY A 28 -9.44 -12.28 19.91
N VAL A 29 -8.48 -13.18 20.10
CA VAL A 29 -7.19 -13.17 19.37
C VAL A 29 -7.38 -13.38 17.87
N ALA A 30 -8.26 -14.31 17.47
CA ALA A 30 -8.53 -14.57 16.05
C ALA A 30 -9.10 -13.34 15.32
N SER A 31 -10.04 -12.61 15.94
CA SER A 31 -10.64 -11.38 15.40
C SER A 31 -9.61 -10.25 15.26
N LEU A 32 -8.73 -10.09 16.25
CA LEU A 32 -7.71 -9.04 16.25
C LEU A 32 -6.67 -9.21 15.13
N ASN A 33 -6.27 -10.45 14.83
CA ASN A 33 -5.30 -10.71 13.77
C ASN A 33 -5.82 -10.29 12.37
N SER A 34 -7.08 -10.59 12.06
CA SER A 34 -7.73 -10.15 10.82
C SER A 34 -7.83 -8.62 10.73
N THR A 35 -8.21 -7.98 11.84
CA THR A 35 -8.32 -6.51 11.92
C THR A 35 -6.96 -5.83 11.72
N ARG A 36 -5.89 -6.35 12.34
CA ARG A 36 -4.52 -5.84 12.15
C ARG A 36 -4.06 -5.99 10.70
N LYS A 37 -4.38 -7.10 10.04
CA LYS A 37 -4.06 -7.30 8.62
C LYS A 37 -4.74 -6.24 7.74
N LYS A 38 -6.05 -6.00 7.95
CA LYS A 38 -6.79 -4.95 7.23
C LYS A 38 -6.22 -3.55 7.48
N ALA A 39 -5.90 -3.24 8.75
CA ALA A 39 -5.32 -1.95 9.13
C ALA A 39 -3.99 -1.66 8.41
N ARG A 40 -3.14 -2.69 8.19
CA ARG A 40 -1.90 -2.54 7.41
C ARG A 40 -2.20 -2.12 5.96
N TYR A 41 -3.15 -2.76 5.28
CA TYR A 41 -3.51 -2.35 3.91
C TYR A 41 -4.12 -0.95 3.86
N THR A 42 -4.94 -0.57 4.84
CA THR A 42 -5.47 0.79 4.95
C THR A 42 -4.36 1.82 5.12
N ALA A 43 -3.32 1.51 5.92
CA ALA A 43 -2.15 2.37 6.07
C ALA A 43 -1.40 2.53 4.75
N VAL A 44 -1.09 1.41 4.05
CA VAL A 44 -0.42 1.45 2.74
C VAL A 44 -1.22 2.27 1.72
N ALA A 45 -2.54 2.06 1.63
CA ALA A 45 -3.41 2.81 0.74
C ALA A 45 -3.42 4.32 1.05
N ALA A 46 -3.39 4.70 2.33
CA ALA A 46 -3.33 6.10 2.74
C ALA A 46 -1.95 6.72 2.42
N GLU A 47 -0.86 5.99 2.65
CA GLU A 47 0.51 6.42 2.36
C GLU A 47 0.74 6.60 0.85
N LEU A 48 0.19 5.72 0.00
CA LEU A 48 0.22 5.89 -1.46
C LEU A 48 -0.50 7.16 -1.91
N LYS A 49 -1.68 7.45 -1.35
CA LYS A 49 -2.42 8.70 -1.63
C LYS A 49 -1.66 9.94 -1.17
N GLN A 50 -1.01 9.87 0.00
CA GLN A 50 -0.15 10.95 0.49
C GLN A 50 1.04 11.19 -0.43
N PHE A 51 1.65 10.11 -0.94
CA PHE A 51 2.74 10.19 -1.89
C PHE A 51 2.31 10.81 -3.24
N GLU A 52 1.17 10.38 -3.79
CA GLU A 52 0.57 11.02 -4.98
C GLU A 52 0.30 12.52 -4.75
N THR A 53 -0.26 12.86 -3.59
CA THR A 53 -0.51 14.27 -3.23
C THR A 53 0.80 15.06 -3.17
N ALA A 54 1.85 14.52 -2.56
CA ALA A 54 3.16 15.16 -2.50
C ALA A 54 3.77 15.37 -3.89
N LEU A 55 3.66 14.40 -4.79
CA LEU A 55 4.11 14.53 -6.17
C LEU A 55 3.32 15.58 -6.95
N ASN A 56 2.01 15.66 -6.75
CA ASN A 56 1.17 16.66 -7.39
C ASN A 56 1.49 18.08 -6.91
N LEU A 57 1.66 18.28 -5.59
CA LEU A 57 2.08 19.57 -5.03
C LEU A 57 3.44 20.02 -5.58
N LEU A 58 4.39 19.08 -5.66
CA LEU A 58 5.70 19.36 -6.22
C LEU A 58 5.64 19.65 -7.73
N SER A 59 4.77 18.95 -8.46
CA SER A 59 4.52 19.22 -9.88
C SER A 59 4.00 20.64 -10.09
N ASP A 60 3.03 21.06 -9.28
CA ASP A 60 2.47 22.43 -9.32
C ASP A 60 3.58 23.48 -9.10
N ASP A 61 4.48 23.25 -8.14
CA ASP A 61 5.61 24.16 -7.87
C ASP A 61 6.71 24.11 -8.95
N ARG A 62 6.79 23.04 -9.75
CA ARG A 62 7.78 22.85 -10.82
C ARG A 62 7.22 23.04 -12.24
N GLY A 63 6.08 23.71 -12.37
CA GLY A 63 5.50 24.08 -13.67
C GLY A 63 4.76 22.94 -14.36
N GLY A 64 4.18 22.02 -13.59
CA GLY A 64 3.27 20.98 -14.06
C GLY A 64 3.96 19.71 -14.56
N CYS A 65 5.19 19.42 -14.11
CA CYS A 65 5.83 18.15 -14.42
C CYS A 65 6.30 17.37 -13.20
N TRP A 66 6.24 16.05 -13.33
CA TRP A 66 6.72 15.06 -12.36
C TRP A 66 8.18 14.69 -12.62
N PRO A 67 8.91 14.13 -11.62
CA PRO A 67 10.28 13.68 -11.84
C PRO A 67 10.26 12.59 -12.91
N ARG A 68 11.15 12.70 -13.90
CA ARG A 68 11.14 11.85 -15.10
C ARG A 68 12.53 11.32 -15.43
N GLU A 69 12.63 10.05 -15.79
CA GLU A 69 13.89 9.44 -16.20
C GLU A 69 14.56 10.23 -17.34
N GLY A 70 15.84 10.58 -17.16
CA GLY A 70 16.64 11.25 -18.18
C GLY A 70 16.21 12.68 -18.52
N ALA A 71 15.24 13.28 -17.82
CA ALA A 71 14.79 14.63 -18.10
C ALA A 71 15.71 15.71 -17.47
N THR A 72 16.07 16.75 -18.22
CA THR A 72 16.87 17.87 -17.70
C THR A 72 16.02 18.98 -17.07
N THR A 73 14.78 19.17 -17.55
CA THR A 73 13.89 20.27 -17.14
C THR A 73 12.99 19.92 -15.96
N CYS A 74 12.67 18.64 -15.77
CA CYS A 74 11.75 18.15 -14.73
C CYS A 74 12.49 17.39 -13.63
N GLY A 75 13.71 17.84 -13.30
CA GLY A 75 14.67 17.20 -12.38
C GLY A 75 14.68 15.68 -12.50
N GLY A 76 15.21 15.22 -13.62
CA GLY A 76 15.29 13.81 -13.90
C GLY A 76 16.30 13.08 -13.05
N TYR A 77 15.98 11.82 -12.83
CA TYR A 77 16.86 10.85 -12.23
C TYR A 77 17.52 10.01 -13.33
N VAL A 78 18.68 9.44 -13.01
CA VAL A 78 19.49 8.65 -13.96
C VAL A 78 19.18 7.15 -13.88
N GLU A 79 18.66 6.70 -12.74
CA GLU A 79 18.35 5.29 -12.49
C GLU A 79 17.02 4.90 -13.14
N ASN A 80 16.98 3.81 -13.90
CA ASN A 80 15.72 3.26 -14.39
C ASN A 80 14.91 2.70 -13.20
N ASN A 81 13.70 3.23 -12.99
CA ASN A 81 12.79 2.83 -11.93
C ASN A 81 13.38 2.91 -10.50
N PRO A 82 13.75 4.12 -10.04
CA PRO A 82 14.38 4.28 -8.74
C PRO A 82 13.44 3.84 -7.61
N THR A 83 14.06 3.26 -6.59
CA THR A 83 13.78 3.60 -5.19
C THR A 83 12.86 4.80 -4.93
N ILE A 84 11.64 4.70 -4.37
CA ILE A 84 11.01 5.94 -3.82
C ILE A 84 11.92 6.54 -2.73
N THR A 85 12.65 5.70 -1.99
CA THR A 85 13.66 6.16 -1.03
C THR A 85 14.78 6.95 -1.71
N THR A 86 15.30 6.47 -2.85
CA THR A 86 16.37 7.15 -3.58
C THR A 86 15.85 8.43 -4.24
N LEU A 87 14.63 8.41 -4.77
CA LEU A 87 13.94 9.57 -5.33
C LEU A 87 13.72 10.67 -4.28
N ILE A 88 13.33 10.32 -3.05
CA ILE A 88 13.20 11.28 -1.94
C ILE A 88 14.56 11.85 -1.53
N ALA A 89 15.59 10.99 -1.50
CA ALA A 89 16.94 11.41 -1.15
C ALA A 89 17.59 12.29 -2.23
N ASP A 90 17.13 12.17 -3.47
CA ASP A 90 17.61 12.98 -4.60
C ASP A 90 17.19 14.45 -4.43
N GLY A 91 18.18 15.28 -4.11
CA GLY A 91 18.00 16.72 -3.96
C GLY A 91 17.69 17.45 -5.26
N SER A 92 17.87 16.81 -6.42
CA SER A 92 17.72 17.44 -7.75
C SER A 92 16.27 17.84 -8.02
N PHE A 93 15.31 17.01 -7.57
CA PHE A 93 13.88 17.29 -7.73
C PHE A 93 13.22 17.84 -6.46
N GLY A 94 13.86 17.76 -5.29
CA GLY A 94 13.37 18.42 -4.06
C GLY A 94 12.15 17.74 -3.41
N LEU A 95 11.86 16.49 -3.76
CA LEU A 95 10.72 15.72 -3.24
C LEU A 95 10.70 15.59 -1.71
N LYS A 96 11.89 15.61 -1.09
CA LYS A 96 12.07 15.61 0.37
C LYS A 96 11.30 16.71 1.12
N GLN A 97 10.95 17.82 0.45
CA GLN A 97 10.18 18.90 1.06
C GLN A 97 8.71 18.56 1.27
N TYR A 98 8.17 17.63 0.48
CA TYR A 98 6.74 17.27 0.45
C TYR A 98 6.48 15.92 1.10
N VAL A 99 7.49 15.03 1.12
CA VAL A 99 7.37 13.71 1.73
C VAL A 99 8.67 13.30 2.40
N SER A 100 8.59 12.82 3.64
CA SER A 100 9.76 12.49 4.47
C SER A 100 10.17 11.02 4.40
N ALA A 101 9.28 10.13 3.94
CA ALA A 101 9.51 8.70 3.88
C ALA A 101 8.69 8.07 2.73
N PRO A 102 9.18 6.99 2.10
CA PRO A 102 8.39 6.25 1.12
C PRO A 102 7.17 5.60 1.78
N PRO A 103 6.11 5.27 1.01
CA PRO A 103 5.05 4.39 1.49
C PRO A 103 5.64 3.08 2.02
N SER A 104 5.10 2.59 3.13
CA SER A 104 5.55 1.35 3.76
C SER A 104 5.03 0.11 3.01
N TRP A 105 5.75 -1.01 3.16
CA TRP A 105 5.30 -2.31 2.69
C TRP A 105 5.57 -3.37 3.77
N PRO A 106 4.61 -3.62 4.69
CA PRO A 106 4.86 -4.43 5.88
C PRO A 106 4.70 -5.95 5.66
N PHE A 107 4.74 -6.41 4.41
CA PHE A 107 4.42 -7.80 4.06
C PHE A 107 5.67 -8.63 3.71
N ASP A 108 6.70 -7.99 3.17
CA ASP A 108 7.97 -8.61 2.79
C ASP A 108 9.10 -7.54 2.76
N SER A 109 10.23 -7.84 2.12
CA SER A 109 11.38 -6.92 1.98
C SER A 109 11.34 -6.03 0.75
N ASN A 110 10.31 -6.13 -0.09
CA ASN A 110 10.17 -5.31 -1.28
C ASN A 110 9.87 -3.86 -0.91
N VAL A 111 10.26 -2.96 -1.80
CA VAL A 111 10.13 -1.52 -1.62
C VAL A 111 9.47 -0.92 -2.84
N TRP A 112 8.71 0.15 -2.63
CA TRP A 112 8.10 0.88 -3.71
C TRP A 112 9.15 1.54 -4.60
N LYS A 113 8.98 1.35 -5.91
CA LYS A 113 9.73 1.98 -6.97
C LYS A 113 8.84 2.97 -7.69
N TYR A 114 9.45 4.01 -8.24
CA TYR A 114 8.78 5.04 -9.00
C TYR A 114 9.10 4.85 -10.48
N ASP A 115 8.09 4.99 -11.34
CA ASP A 115 8.19 4.83 -12.78
C ASP A 115 7.62 6.05 -13.49
N ASN A 116 8.45 6.62 -14.38
CA ASN A 116 8.12 7.71 -15.27
C ASN A 116 9.24 7.84 -16.32
N ASP A 117 9.18 7.02 -17.37
CA ASP A 117 10.05 7.12 -18.55
C ASP A 117 9.51 8.12 -19.61
N GLY A 118 8.31 8.65 -19.37
CA GLY A 118 7.60 9.58 -20.26
C GLY A 118 6.84 8.90 -21.38
N ASP A 119 6.56 7.61 -21.26
CA ASP A 119 5.55 6.95 -22.07
C ASP A 119 4.13 7.46 -21.75
N THR A 120 3.25 7.34 -22.73
CA THR A 120 1.85 7.75 -22.58
C THR A 120 1.01 6.55 -22.14
N ALA A 121 0.19 6.73 -21.10
CA ALA A 121 -0.73 5.70 -20.59
C ALA A 121 -1.47 4.98 -21.74
N PRO A 122 -1.57 3.63 -21.75
CA PRO A 122 -2.33 2.95 -22.78
C PRO A 122 -3.82 3.27 -22.58
N THR A 123 -4.65 2.97 -23.58
CA THR A 123 -6.11 3.02 -23.44
C THR A 123 -6.53 2.34 -22.12
N PRO A 124 -7.31 3.01 -21.26
CA PRO A 124 -7.73 2.44 -19.99
C PRO A 124 -8.29 1.03 -20.20
N CYS A 125 -7.86 0.08 -19.37
CA CYS A 125 -8.42 -1.28 -19.31
C CYS A 125 -8.12 -2.23 -20.48
N ALA A 126 -7.35 -1.85 -21.49
CA ALA A 126 -7.10 -2.72 -22.65
C ALA A 126 -6.00 -3.78 -22.37
N SER A 127 -4.99 -3.44 -21.59
CA SER A 127 -3.88 -4.32 -21.20
C SER A 127 -3.17 -3.75 -19.96
N PHE A 128 -2.53 -4.62 -19.18
CA PHE A 128 -1.60 -4.15 -18.15
C PHE A 128 -0.48 -3.37 -18.84
N GLY A 129 -0.23 -2.15 -18.38
CA GLY A 129 0.85 -1.30 -18.88
C GLY A 129 1.41 -0.49 -17.74
N THR A 130 2.73 -0.30 -17.77
CA THR A 130 3.48 0.57 -16.87
C THR A 130 3.45 2.02 -17.33
N SER A 131 2.62 2.35 -18.32
CA SER A 131 2.71 3.66 -18.93
C SER A 131 2.07 4.77 -18.12
N GLY A 132 2.65 5.97 -18.24
CA GLY A 132 2.37 7.12 -17.40
C GLY A 132 3.17 7.12 -16.10
N VAL A 133 2.76 7.94 -15.15
CA VAL A 133 3.45 8.05 -13.87
C VAL A 133 2.86 7.10 -12.85
N ASN A 134 3.72 6.23 -12.33
CA ASN A 134 3.32 5.09 -11.53
C ASN A 134 4.25 4.90 -10.32
N ALA A 135 3.70 4.35 -9.24
CA ALA A 135 4.47 3.71 -8.18
C ALA A 135 4.20 2.21 -8.27
N PHE A 136 5.22 1.37 -8.28
CA PHE A 136 5.04 -0.07 -8.34
C PHE A 136 5.87 -0.81 -7.30
N ILE A 137 5.43 -2.02 -7.00
CA ILE A 137 6.14 -2.95 -6.13
C ILE A 137 6.08 -4.34 -6.72
N GLU A 138 7.18 -5.07 -6.61
CA GLU A 138 7.28 -6.45 -7.05
C GLU A 138 6.53 -7.34 -6.04
N SER A 139 5.50 -8.05 -6.51
CA SER A 139 4.71 -8.97 -5.71
C SER A 139 4.03 -9.99 -6.62
N THR A 140 4.12 -11.26 -6.26
CA THR A 140 3.39 -12.35 -6.94
C THR A 140 2.09 -12.72 -6.23
N ASP A 141 1.88 -12.21 -5.01
CA ASP A 141 0.70 -12.53 -4.22
C ASP A 141 -0.48 -11.62 -4.61
N ILE A 142 -1.45 -12.23 -5.29
CA ILE A 142 -2.69 -11.60 -5.71
C ILE A 142 -3.55 -11.11 -4.53
N GLU A 143 -3.39 -11.68 -3.33
CA GLU A 143 -4.17 -11.28 -2.17
C GLU A 143 -3.81 -9.87 -1.71
N HIS A 144 -2.54 -9.43 -1.84
CA HIS A 144 -2.18 -8.05 -1.56
C HIS A 144 -2.88 -7.08 -2.50
N TYR A 145 -2.91 -7.41 -3.79
CA TYR A 145 -3.61 -6.63 -4.80
C TYR A 145 -5.11 -6.55 -4.50
N LYS A 146 -5.79 -7.68 -4.27
CA LYS A 146 -7.24 -7.71 -3.98
C LYS A 146 -7.60 -6.80 -2.81
N GLN A 147 -6.83 -6.86 -1.72
CA GLN A 147 -7.08 -6.05 -0.53
C GLN A 147 -6.91 -4.55 -0.82
N LEU A 148 -5.89 -4.17 -1.60
CA LEU A 148 -5.67 -2.77 -1.98
C LEU A 148 -6.68 -2.27 -3.01
N ASN A 149 -7.08 -3.09 -3.98
CA ASN A 149 -8.09 -2.79 -5.00
C ASN A 149 -9.43 -2.43 -4.35
N THR A 150 -9.87 -3.23 -3.38
CA THR A 150 -11.10 -2.93 -2.63
C THR A 150 -11.01 -1.61 -1.85
N LEU A 151 -9.81 -1.19 -1.40
CA LEU A 151 -9.61 0.06 -0.65
C LEU A 151 -9.45 1.30 -1.54
N LEU A 152 -8.87 1.13 -2.73
CA LEU A 152 -8.50 2.23 -3.62
C LEU A 152 -9.54 2.46 -4.72
N ASP A 153 -10.01 1.37 -5.34
CA ASP A 153 -10.93 1.39 -6.48
C ASP A 153 -12.35 0.92 -6.13
N GLY A 154 -12.53 0.35 -4.93
CA GLY A 154 -13.84 -0.12 -4.47
C GLY A 154 -14.32 -1.41 -5.14
N ASP A 155 -13.48 -2.03 -5.97
CA ASP A 155 -13.79 -3.28 -6.66
C ASP A 155 -13.46 -4.50 -5.76
N THR A 156 -14.43 -5.40 -5.67
CA THR A 156 -14.38 -6.59 -4.79
C THR A 156 -14.07 -7.88 -5.54
N ASP A 157 -14.00 -7.89 -6.87
CA ASP A 157 -13.75 -9.12 -7.66
C ASP A 157 -12.88 -8.89 -8.91
N PRO A 158 -11.55 -8.72 -8.74
CA PRO A 158 -10.65 -8.53 -9.87
C PRO A 158 -10.09 -9.88 -10.38
N THR A 159 -10.98 -10.79 -10.75
CA THR A 159 -10.61 -12.14 -11.24
C THR A 159 -10.26 -12.21 -12.71
N THR A 160 -10.64 -11.20 -13.51
CA THR A 160 -10.29 -11.11 -14.93
C THR A 160 -9.08 -10.21 -15.16
N ASP A 161 -8.26 -10.53 -16.16
CA ASP A 161 -7.09 -9.72 -16.51
C ASP A 161 -7.47 -8.30 -16.97
N THR A 162 -8.69 -8.12 -17.52
CA THR A 162 -9.24 -6.80 -17.84
C THR A 162 -9.55 -6.00 -16.59
N ALA A 163 -10.14 -6.60 -15.55
CA ALA A 163 -10.35 -5.93 -14.26
C ALA A 163 -9.02 -5.54 -13.59
N ARG A 164 -7.99 -6.37 -13.74
CA ARG A 164 -6.62 -6.12 -13.21
C ARG A 164 -5.83 -5.03 -13.94
N ALA A 165 -6.28 -4.61 -15.12
CA ALA A 165 -5.64 -3.58 -15.93
C ALA A 165 -6.29 -2.19 -15.78
N CYS A 166 -7.38 -2.10 -15.01
CA CYS A 166 -8.15 -0.88 -14.77
C CYS A 166 -7.87 -0.28 -13.40
N GLY A 167 -8.27 0.98 -13.23
CA GLY A 167 -8.30 1.63 -11.91
C GLY A 167 -6.98 2.26 -11.50
N LYS A 168 -6.97 2.75 -10.26
CA LYS A 168 -5.78 3.31 -9.60
C LYS A 168 -4.78 2.22 -9.27
N ILE A 169 -5.21 0.99 -8.97
CA ILE A 169 -4.29 -0.11 -8.72
C ILE A 169 -4.47 -1.23 -9.74
N LYS A 170 -3.36 -1.69 -10.30
CA LYS A 170 -3.29 -2.74 -11.32
C LYS A 170 -2.39 -3.87 -10.84
N PHE A 171 -2.59 -5.07 -11.39
CA PHE A 171 -1.78 -6.23 -11.01
C PHE A 171 -1.46 -7.11 -12.20
N SER A 172 -0.17 -7.40 -12.39
CA SER A 172 0.31 -8.31 -13.41
C SER A 172 1.05 -9.50 -12.80
N THR A 173 0.75 -10.68 -13.33
CA THR A 173 1.50 -11.93 -13.11
C THR A 173 2.32 -12.33 -14.34
N THR A 174 2.18 -11.59 -15.45
CA THR A 174 2.92 -11.85 -16.69
C THR A 174 4.29 -11.19 -16.69
N THR A 175 4.50 -10.18 -15.83
CA THR A 175 5.83 -9.65 -15.53
C THR A 175 6.56 -10.62 -14.62
N THR A 176 7.87 -10.71 -14.78
CA THR A 176 8.75 -11.54 -13.95
C THR A 176 9.76 -10.66 -13.22
N PRO A 177 9.61 -10.46 -11.89
CA PRO A 177 8.53 -10.94 -11.02
C PRO A 177 7.18 -10.23 -11.27
N GLY A 178 6.10 -10.82 -10.74
CA GLY A 178 4.78 -10.17 -10.75
C GLY A 178 4.84 -8.79 -10.09
N MET A 179 3.93 -7.89 -10.44
CA MET A 179 3.96 -6.53 -9.93
C MET A 179 2.57 -5.98 -9.62
N ILE A 180 2.50 -5.17 -8.57
CA ILE A 180 1.37 -4.31 -8.22
C ILE A 180 1.77 -2.90 -8.61
N LEU A 181 0.91 -2.23 -9.36
CA LEU A 181 1.15 -0.88 -9.87
C LEU A 181 0.06 0.05 -9.39
N TYR A 182 0.45 1.18 -8.81
CA TYR A 182 -0.39 2.30 -8.42
C TYR A 182 -0.22 3.45 -9.41
N THR A 183 -1.30 3.83 -10.09
CA THR A 183 -1.32 4.88 -11.11
C THR A 183 -1.46 6.25 -10.45
N ILE A 184 -0.41 7.05 -10.53
CA ILE A 184 -0.35 8.42 -10.00
C ILE A 184 -0.92 9.39 -11.04
N SER A 185 -0.62 9.15 -12.31
CA SER A 185 -1.12 10.00 -13.39
C SER A 185 -2.65 10.07 -13.39
N ALA A 186 -3.19 11.29 -13.47
CA ALA A 186 -4.57 11.47 -13.88
C ALA A 186 -4.67 10.93 -15.32
N THR A 187 -5.59 10.00 -15.55
CA THR A 187 -6.00 9.56 -16.89
C THR A 187 -5.96 10.73 -17.87
N ALA A 188 -5.24 10.53 -18.97
CA ALA A 188 -4.95 11.48 -20.03
C ALA A 188 -6.05 12.50 -20.29
N ASN A 189 -5.63 13.75 -20.49
CA ASN A 189 -6.29 14.64 -21.44
C ASN A 189 -5.38 14.79 -22.66
#